data_AF-A0A1H9WSD8-F1
#
_entry.id   AF-A0A1H9WSD8-F1
#
_cell.length_a   1.000
_cell.length_b   1.000
_cell.length_c   1.000
_cell.angle_alpha   90.00
_cell.angle_beta   90.00
_cell.angle_gamma   90.00
#
_symmetry.space_group_name_H-M   'P 1'
#
loop_
_entity.id
_entity.type
_entity.pdbx_description
1 polymer ?
#
loop_
_entity_poly.entity_id
_entity_poly.type
_entity_poly.pdbx_seq_one_letter_code
_entity_poly.pdbx_strand_id
1 'polypeptide(L)' 'MTWRRSSFSGTGGGNNDCVEVAHPTPTTVHLRDTKNPTPTLRFPTRAFTSLLTRVS' A
#
# COMPACT_ATOMS: atom_id res chain seq x y z
N MET A 1 -4.79 7.16 11.70
CA MET A 1 -4.44 6.31 10.54
C MET A 1 -3.30 6.98 9.79
N THR A 2 -2.14 6.32 9.65
CA THR A 2 -0.93 6.91 9.04
C THR A 2 -0.56 6.15 7.77
N TRP A 3 -0.61 6.82 6.62
CA TRP A 3 -0.27 6.26 5.31
C TRP A 3 1.20 6.48 4.98
N ARG A 4 1.83 5.47 4.37
CA ARG A 4 3.22 5.49 3.93
C ARG A 4 3.26 5.22 2.43
N ARG A 5 3.91 6.11 1.70
CA ARG A 5 4.20 5.95 0.27
C ARG A 5 5.53 5.22 0.08
N SER A 6 5.67 4.49 -1.01
CA SER A 6 6.96 3.92 -1.43
C SER A 6 7.98 5.01 -1.73
N SER A 7 9.25 4.82 -1.35
CA SER A 7 10.35 5.72 -1.70
C SER A 7 10.80 5.59 -3.16
N PHE A 8 10.30 4.59 -3.90
CA PHE A 8 10.56 4.40 -5.33
C PHE A 8 9.60 5.21 -6.23
N SER A 9 8.70 5.98 -5.64
CA SER A 9 7.86 6.94 -6.36
C SER A 9 8.75 8.06 -6.91
N GLY A 10 9.12 7.99 -8.19
CA GLY A 10 9.98 9.00 -8.83
C GLY A 10 9.31 10.39 -8.84
N THR A 11 10.13 11.44 -8.85
CA THR A 11 9.70 12.86 -8.89
C THR A 11 9.46 13.39 -10.32
N GLY A 12 9.75 12.59 -11.36
CA GLY A 12 9.56 12.96 -12.76
C GLY A 12 8.17 12.62 -13.28
N GLY A 13 7.62 13.48 -14.15
CA GLY A 13 6.22 13.58 -14.61
C GLY A 13 5.58 12.40 -15.33
N GLY A 14 5.85 11.16 -14.92
CA GLY A 14 5.21 9.94 -15.43
C GLY A 14 4.96 8.86 -14.37
N ASN A 15 5.79 8.74 -13.32
CA ASN A 15 5.74 7.61 -12.38
C ASN A 15 4.99 7.91 -11.07
N ASN A 16 3.77 8.41 -11.19
CA ASN A 16 2.90 8.66 -10.03
C ASN A 16 2.01 7.45 -9.65
N ASP A 17 2.26 6.26 -10.20
CA ASP A 17 1.47 5.01 -10.01
C ASP A 17 1.74 4.34 -8.66
N CYS A 18 1.66 5.12 -7.60
CA CYS A 18 2.17 4.73 -6.30
C CYS A 18 1.08 4.10 -5.44
N VAL A 19 1.39 2.94 -4.86
CA VAL A 19 0.57 2.35 -3.79
C VAL A 19 1.00 2.96 -2.44
N GLU A 20 0.03 3.34 -1.63
CA GLU A 20 0.24 3.69 -0.22
C GLU A 20 -0.23 2.56 0.68
N VAL A 21 0.52 2.33 1.76
CA VAL A 21 0.25 1.28 2.75
C VAL A 21 0.04 1.91 4.12
N ALA A 22 -0.89 1.36 4.89
CA ALA A 22 -1.07 1.75 6.29
C ALA A 22 -1.44 0.55 7.16
N HIS A 23 -1.00 0.59 8.43
CA HIS A 23 -1.29 -0.43 9.44
C HIS A 23 -2.11 0.20 10.57
N PRO A 24 -3.45 0.32 10.40
CA PRO A 24 -4.29 0.96 11.42
C PRO A 24 -4.41 0.13 12.70
N THR A 25 -4.26 -1.18 12.59
CA THR A 25 -4.22 -2.11 13.73
C THR A 25 -3.10 -3.14 13.52
N PRO A 26 -2.69 -3.89 14.56
CA PRO A 26 -1.70 -4.96 14.41
C PRO A 26 -2.14 -6.10 13.46
N THR A 27 -3.44 -6.24 13.22
CA THR A 27 -4.02 -7.37 12.48
C THR A 27 -4.50 -7.02 11.07
N THR A 28 -4.43 -5.75 10.67
CA THR A 28 -4.93 -5.30 9.37
C THR A 28 -3.93 -4.42 8.62
N VAL A 29 -3.88 -4.61 7.30
CA VAL A 29 -3.10 -3.82 6.36
C VAL A 29 -4.05 -3.20 5.35
N HIS A 30 -3.95 -1.90 5.15
CA HIS A 30 -4.71 -1.18 4.15
C HIS A 30 -3.81 -0.76 2.99
N LEU A 31 -4.29 -0.94 1.76
CA LEU A 31 -3.66 -0.47 0.54
C LEU A 31 -4.60 0.50 -0.18
N ARG A 32 -4.04 1.52 -0.82
CA ARG A 32 -4.75 2.38 -1.76
C ARG A 32 -3.83 2.89 -2.85
N ASP A 33 -4.45 3.30 -3.95
CA ASP A 33 -3.76 4.08 -4.96
C ASP A 33 -3.55 5.52 -4.46
N THR A 34 -2.37 6.07 -4.66
CA THR A 34 -2.03 7.44 -4.22
C THR A 34 -2.92 8.47 -4.94
N LYS A 35 -3.22 8.22 -6.22
CA LYS A 35 -4.00 9.14 -7.06
C LYS A 35 -5.50 9.02 -6.79
N ASN A 36 -5.96 7.82 -6.45
CA ASN A 36 -7.34 7.49 -6.14
C ASN A 36 -7.42 6.88 -4.73
N PRO A 37 -7.40 7.70 -3.66
CA PRO A 37 -7.30 7.23 -2.29
C PRO A 37 -8.53 6.46 -1.79
N THR A 38 -9.57 6.38 -2.62
CA THR A 38 -10.79 5.60 -2.37
C THR A 38 -11.21 4.86 -3.64
N PRO A 39 -11.57 3.57 -3.56
CA PRO A 39 -11.68 2.75 -2.34
C PRO A 39 -10.35 2.19 -1.82
N THR A 40 -10.31 1.79 -0.54
CA THR A 40 -9.14 1.15 0.10
C THR A 40 -9.30 -0.36 0.17
N LEU A 41 -8.29 -1.12 -0.25
CA LEU A 41 -8.23 -2.57 -0.04
C LEU A 41 -7.78 -2.86 1.39
N ARG A 42 -8.38 -3.87 2.04
CA ARG A 42 -8.06 -4.24 3.43
C ARG A 42 -7.77 -5.73 3.52
N PHE A 43 -6.65 -6.06 4.15
CA PHE A 43 -6.18 -7.44 4.28
C PHE A 43 -5.88 -7.76 5.74
N PRO A 44 -6.10 -9.00 6.20
CA PRO A 44 -5.45 -9.50 7.39
C PRO A 44 -3.93 -9.48 7.21
N THR A 45 -3.17 -9.11 8.25
CA THR A 45 -1.69 -9.04 8.19
C THR A 45 -1.08 -10.33 7.66
N ARG A 46 -1.58 -11.50 8.08
CA ARG A 46 -1.08 -12.81 7.61
C ARG A 46 -1.25 -13.02 6.11
N ALA A 47 -2.38 -12.59 5.54
CA ALA A 47 -2.64 -12.72 4.11
C ALA A 47 -1.71 -11.80 3.30
N PHE A 48 -1.50 -10.57 3.79
CA PHE A 48 -0.57 -9.63 3.17
C PHE A 48 0.87 -10.15 3.21
N THR A 49 1.33 -10.73 4.32
CA THR A 49 2.65 -11.38 4.40
C THR A 49 2.77 -12.52 3.40
N SER A 50 1.76 -13.39 3.28
CA SER A 50 1.78 -14.48 2.28
C SER A 50 1.76 -13.99 0.84
N LEU A 51 1.15 -12.83 0.56
CA LEU A 51 1.21 -12.21 -0.76
C LEU A 51 2.65 -11.78 -1.08
N LEU A 52 3.32 -11.11 -0.13
CA LEU A 52 4.68 -10.60 -0.32
C LEU A 52 5.70 -11.71 -0.65
N THR A 53 5.53 -12.92 -0.11
CA THR A 53 6.41 -14.06 -0.43
C THR A 53 6.19 -14.64 -1.83
N ARG A 54 5.13 -14.23 -2.54
CA ARG A 54 4.78 -14.72 -3.88
C ARG A 54 5.08 -13.71 -4.98
N VAL A 55 5.23 -12.44 -4.63
CA VAL A 55 5.45 -11.32 -5.57
C VAL A 55 6.89 -10.78 -5.50
N SER A 56 7.80 -11.53 -4.88
CA SER A 56 9.24 -11.21 -4.77
C SER A 56 10.04 -11.66 -5.97
#